data_AF-A0A5C7AXF0-F1
#
_entry.id   AF-A0A5C7AXF0-F1
#
_cell.length_a   1.000
_cell.length_b   1.000
_cell.length_c   1.000
_cell.angle_alpha   90.00
_cell.angle_beta   90.00
_cell.angle_gamma   90.00
#
_symmetry.space_group_name_H-M   'P 1'
#
loop_
_entity.id
_entity.type
_entity.pdbx_description
1 polymer ?
#
loop_
_entity_poly.entity_id
_entity_poly.type
_entity_poly.pdbx_seq_one_letter_code
_entity_poly.pdbx_strand_id
1 'polypeptide(L)'
;MIQTANKKCVKINTEEHSNSAANRINANFLELLESQFPIIDLRNTLKLRSASDFAQKLDIHVNHLNRSVKAINNKPTSVIIRGRILAESKRLLKQTDWNVSEIAYALGFTEVTHFNNFFKKAMNMNPSQFRKSLNENRKHKT
;
A
#
# COMPACT_ATOMS: atom_id res chain seq x y z
N MET A 1 -33.91 -15.02 -22.37
CA MET A 1 -33.75 -14.38 -21.05
C MET A 1 -32.36 -14.77 -20.55
N ILE A 2 -31.33 -13.94 -20.39
CA ILE A 2 -31.15 -12.50 -20.35
C ILE A 2 -29.88 -12.17 -21.15
N GLN A 3 -29.94 -11.10 -21.93
CA GLN A 3 -28.84 -10.45 -22.62
C GLN A 3 -28.40 -9.24 -21.79
N THR A 4 -27.13 -9.17 -21.36
CA THR A 4 -26.50 -7.92 -20.89
C THR A 4 -24.98 -8.03 -21.02
N ALA A 5 -24.39 -7.64 -22.16
CA ALA A 5 -23.86 -6.30 -22.47
C ALA A 5 -22.38 -6.07 -22.10
N ASN A 6 -21.55 -6.06 -23.15
CA ASN A 6 -20.49 -5.08 -23.43
C ASN A 6 -19.97 -4.19 -22.29
N LYS A 7 -18.65 -4.26 -22.05
CA LYS A 7 -17.83 -3.05 -21.82
C LYS A 7 -16.53 -3.10 -22.62
N LYS A 8 -16.67 -2.48 -23.79
CA LYS A 8 -15.74 -1.95 -24.79
C LYS A 8 -14.36 -1.51 -24.27
N CYS A 9 -13.37 -1.67 -25.15
CA CYS A 9 -12.00 -1.14 -25.14
C CYS A 9 -11.82 0.21 -24.44
N VAL A 10 -10.66 0.37 -23.80
CA VAL A 10 -10.09 1.69 -23.49
C VAL A 10 -8.69 1.75 -24.07
N LYS A 11 -8.57 2.31 -25.28
CA LYS A 11 -7.35 3.02 -25.69
C LYS A 11 -7.46 4.43 -25.13
N ILE A 12 -6.53 4.85 -24.28
CA ILE A 12 -6.31 6.28 -24.04
C ILE A 12 -4.80 6.52 -24.11
N ASN A 13 -4.47 7.44 -24.99
CA ASN A 13 -3.15 7.93 -25.35
C ASN A 13 -2.37 8.37 -24.09
N THR A 14 -1.20 7.77 -23.90
CA THR A 14 -0.06 8.40 -23.21
C THR A 14 0.42 9.53 -24.09
N GLU A 15 0.08 10.77 -23.74
CA GLU A 15 0.89 11.97 -23.94
C GLU A 15 0.19 13.18 -23.28
N GLU A 16 0.99 13.97 -22.56
CA GLU A 16 0.73 15.34 -22.09
C GLU A 16 -0.38 15.61 -21.08
N HIS A 17 -0.06 15.47 -19.79
CA HIS A 17 -0.49 16.49 -18.83
C HIS A 17 0.70 16.77 -17.92
N SER A 18 1.43 17.87 -18.16
CA SER A 18 2.52 18.32 -17.27
C SER A 18 2.00 19.28 -16.17
N ASN A 19 0.74 19.73 -16.22
CA ASN A 19 0.16 20.70 -15.27
C ASN A 19 -1.28 20.40 -14.81
N SER A 20 -1.78 19.16 -14.97
CA SER A 20 -3.17 18.83 -14.57
C SER A 20 -3.34 18.81 -13.05
N ALA A 21 -4.51 19.24 -12.56
CA ALA A 21 -4.94 19.05 -11.17
C ALA A 21 -4.78 17.58 -10.72
N ALA A 22 -4.91 16.63 -11.63
CA ALA A 22 -4.66 15.22 -11.36
C ALA A 22 -3.20 14.95 -10.91
N ASN A 23 -2.21 15.60 -11.53
CA ASN A 23 -0.80 15.44 -11.15
C ASN A 23 -0.53 16.01 -9.77
N ARG A 24 -1.09 17.20 -9.47
CA ARG A 24 -0.95 17.82 -8.15
C ARG A 24 -1.57 16.95 -7.07
N ILE A 25 -2.76 16.42 -7.32
CA ILE A 25 -3.42 15.48 -6.38
C ILE A 25 -2.59 14.21 -6.20
N ASN A 26 -2.07 13.64 -7.28
CA ASN A 26 -1.23 12.46 -7.19
C ASN A 26 0.09 12.72 -6.46
N ALA A 27 0.74 13.84 -6.72
CA ALA A 27 1.97 14.25 -6.03
C ALA A 27 1.71 14.41 -4.53
N ASN A 28 0.68 15.17 -4.15
CA ASN A 28 0.33 15.36 -2.73
C ASN A 28 -0.07 14.04 -2.06
N PHE A 29 -0.77 13.16 -2.78
CA PHE A 29 -1.10 11.81 -2.29
C PHE A 29 0.16 10.98 -2.03
N LEU A 30 1.10 10.96 -2.97
CA LEU A 30 2.35 10.22 -2.84
C LEU A 30 3.23 10.80 -1.72
N GLU A 31 3.35 12.12 -1.65
CA GLU A 31 4.07 12.81 -0.57
C GLU A 31 3.47 12.47 0.80
N LEU A 32 2.14 12.56 0.94
CA LEU A 32 1.46 12.21 2.17
C LEU A 32 1.61 10.73 2.52
N LEU A 33 1.58 9.84 1.52
CA LEU A 33 1.82 8.40 1.70
C LEU A 33 3.24 8.15 2.20
N GLU A 34 4.24 8.74 1.55
CA GLU A 34 5.65 8.55 1.90
C GLU A 34 6.02 9.19 3.24
N SER A 35 5.35 10.28 3.64
CA SER A 35 5.57 10.94 4.93
C SER A 35 5.33 10.05 6.15
N GLN A 36 4.60 8.93 5.98
CA GLN A 36 4.31 7.98 7.06
C GLN A 36 5.41 6.93 7.25
N PHE A 37 6.43 6.93 6.39
CA PHE A 37 7.50 5.95 6.38
C PHE A 37 8.87 6.63 6.50
N PRO A 38 9.87 5.98 7.10
CA PRO A 38 9.82 4.64 7.71
C PRO A 38 9.13 4.64 9.09
N ILE A 39 8.55 3.50 9.45
CA ILE A 39 8.10 3.24 10.82
C ILE A 39 9.32 2.86 11.66
N ILE A 40 9.66 3.72 12.62
CA ILE A 40 10.85 3.56 13.48
C ILE A 40 10.45 3.11 14.90
N ASP A 41 9.27 3.50 15.38
CA ASP A 41 8.79 3.21 16.74
C ASP A 41 7.39 2.57 16.69
N LEU A 42 7.13 1.59 17.56
CA LEU A 42 5.80 0.98 17.78
C LEU A 42 4.75 2.02 18.18
N ARG A 43 5.17 3.11 18.84
CA ARG A 43 4.27 4.20 19.24
C ARG A 43 3.77 5.03 18.06
N ASN A 44 4.52 5.06 16.96
CA ASN A 44 4.14 5.82 15.77
C ASN A 44 3.44 4.88 14.76
N THR A 45 2.15 4.64 15.01
CA THR A 45 1.35 3.76 14.17
C THR A 45 0.90 4.43 12.88
N LEU A 46 0.72 3.62 11.83
CA LEU A 46 0.23 4.08 10.55
C LEU A 46 -1.21 4.59 10.65
N LYS A 47 -1.41 5.89 10.43
CA LYS A 47 -2.73 6.54 10.59
C LYS A 47 -3.60 6.53 9.33
N LEU A 48 -3.00 6.56 8.14
CA LEU A 48 -3.73 6.64 6.87
C LEU A 48 -3.55 5.32 6.13
N ARG A 49 -4.65 4.60 5.90
CA ARG A 49 -4.62 3.23 5.33
C ARG A 49 -5.62 3.02 4.21
N SER A 50 -6.64 3.86 4.17
CA SER A 50 -7.70 3.83 3.16
C SER A 50 -7.59 5.02 2.23
N ALA A 51 -8.03 4.88 0.98
CA ALA A 51 -8.12 6.01 0.06
C ALA A 51 -9.03 7.13 0.62
N SER A 52 -9.98 6.79 1.49
CA SER A 52 -10.83 7.79 2.15
C SER A 52 -10.04 8.66 3.12
N ASP A 53 -9.12 8.07 3.88
CA ASP A 53 -8.30 8.80 4.86
C ASP A 53 -7.40 9.82 4.16
N PHE A 54 -6.78 9.40 3.04
CA PHE A 54 -5.98 10.30 2.20
C PHE A 54 -6.83 11.40 1.57
N ALA A 55 -8.03 11.06 1.10
CA ALA A 55 -8.92 12.04 0.49
C ALA A 55 -9.38 13.10 1.51
N GLN A 56 -9.75 12.67 2.72
CA GLN A 56 -10.09 13.57 3.83
C GLN A 56 -8.92 14.47 4.21
N LYS A 57 -7.70 13.93 4.27
CA LYS A 57 -6.51 14.70 4.63
C LYS A 57 -6.11 15.72 3.56
N LEU A 58 -6.43 15.43 2.30
CA LEU A 58 -6.20 16.32 1.16
C LEU A 58 -7.38 17.26 0.86
N ASP A 59 -8.44 17.23 1.68
CA ASP A 59 -9.68 17.99 1.51
C ASP A 59 -10.31 17.81 0.11
N ILE A 60 -10.35 16.57 -0.37
CA ILE A 60 -10.95 16.21 -1.66
C ILE A 60 -11.88 15.01 -1.52
N HIS A 61 -12.81 14.87 -2.47
CA HIS A 61 -13.66 13.70 -2.53
C HIS A 61 -12.85 12.44 -2.94
N VAL A 62 -13.09 11.30 -2.28
CA VAL A 62 -12.38 10.02 -2.53
C VAL A 62 -12.42 9.56 -3.98
N ASN A 63 -13.54 9.81 -4.69
CA ASN A 63 -13.65 9.50 -6.12
C ASN A 63 -12.69 10.34 -6.97
N HIS A 64 -12.47 11.60 -6.61
CA HIS A 64 -11.54 12.47 -7.32
C HIS A 64 -10.11 11.98 -7.11
N LEU A 65 -9.72 11.68 -5.87
CA LEU A 65 -8.43 11.05 -5.56
C LEU A 65 -8.22 9.77 -6.37
N ASN A 66 -9.20 8.85 -6.34
CA ASN A 66 -9.11 7.57 -7.06
C ASN A 66 -8.96 7.74 -8.57
N ARG A 67 -9.67 8.70 -9.18
CA ARG A 67 -9.55 9.00 -10.61
C ARG A 67 -8.18 9.57 -10.95
N SER A 68 -7.73 10.58 -10.20
CA SER A 68 -6.45 11.26 -10.44
C SER A 68 -5.28 10.30 -10.30
N VAL A 69 -5.24 9.53 -9.20
CA VAL A 69 -4.17 8.56 -8.94
C VAL A 69 -4.17 7.44 -9.97
N LYS A 70 -5.36 6.92 -10.34
CA LYS A 70 -5.46 5.84 -11.34
C LYS A 70 -5.05 6.30 -12.73
N ALA A 71 -5.40 7.53 -13.12
CA ALA A 71 -5.03 8.09 -14.42
C ALA A 71 -3.51 8.17 -14.60
N ILE A 72 -2.77 8.48 -13.52
CA ILE A 72 -1.32 8.68 -13.57
C ILE A 72 -0.54 7.38 -13.35
N ASN A 73 -0.92 6.58 -12.34
CA ASN A 73 -0.15 5.39 -11.96
C ASN A 73 -0.65 4.11 -12.66
N ASN A 74 -1.73 4.18 -13.44
CA ASN A 74 -2.43 3.03 -14.01
C ASN A 74 -2.84 1.96 -12.98
N LYS A 75 -2.90 2.34 -11.69
CA LYS A 75 -3.21 1.45 -10.57
C LYS A 75 -4.22 2.13 -9.64
N PRO A 76 -5.16 1.37 -9.05
CA PRO A 76 -6.04 1.91 -8.02
C PRO A 76 -5.25 2.42 -6.82
N THR A 77 -5.69 3.53 -6.21
CA THR A 77 -5.07 4.12 -5.01
C THR A 77 -4.88 3.08 -3.90
N SER A 78 -5.88 2.22 -3.68
CA SER A 78 -5.79 1.16 -2.66
C SER A 78 -4.69 0.13 -2.95
N VAL A 79 -4.32 -0.12 -4.20
CA VAL A 79 -3.21 -1.01 -4.56
C VAL A 79 -1.87 -0.35 -4.25
N ILE A 80 -1.74 0.96 -4.49
CA ILE A 80 -0.52 1.72 -4.19
C ILE A 80 -0.29 1.74 -2.67
N ILE A 81 -1.31 2.09 -1.88
CA ILE A 81 -1.24 2.10 -0.41
C ILE A 81 -0.85 0.72 0.11
N ARG A 82 -1.54 -0.34 -0.32
CA ARG A 82 -1.23 -1.71 0.10
C ARG A 82 0.17 -2.14 -0.31
N GLY A 83 0.62 -1.78 -1.50
CA GLY A 83 1.98 -2.08 -1.98
C GLY A 83 3.05 -1.42 -1.10
N ARG A 84 2.82 -0.17 -0.68
CA ARG A 84 3.73 0.55 0.21
C ARG A 84 3.75 -0.06 1.63
N ILE A 85 2.58 -0.33 2.21
CA ILE A 85 2.45 -1.02 3.51
C ILE A 85 3.16 -2.39 3.46
N LEU A 86 3.01 -3.13 2.35
CA LEU A 86 3.69 -4.40 2.17
C LEU A 86 5.21 -4.24 2.13
N ALA A 87 5.73 -3.27 1.37
CA ALA A 87 7.16 -2.98 1.31
C ALA A 87 7.72 -2.68 2.71
N GLU A 88 7.00 -1.88 3.49
CA GLU A 88 7.40 -1.56 4.85
C GLU A 88 7.34 -2.78 5.78
N SER A 89 6.28 -3.60 5.68
CA SER A 89 6.18 -4.83 6.46
C SER A 89 7.37 -5.78 6.23
N LYS A 90 7.85 -5.89 4.99
CA LYS A 90 9.06 -6.67 4.65
C LYS A 90 10.31 -6.05 5.26
N ARG A 91 10.43 -4.72 5.20
CA ARG A 91 11.55 -3.98 5.78
C ARG A 91 11.63 -4.25 7.29
N LEU A 92 10.52 -4.08 7.99
CA LEU A 92 10.41 -4.34 9.44
C LEU A 92 10.75 -5.80 9.77
N LEU A 93 10.19 -6.77 9.04
CA LEU A 93 10.49 -8.18 9.26
C LEU A 93 11.98 -8.54 9.07
N LYS A 94 12.69 -7.81 8.20
CA LYS A 94 14.10 -8.03 7.87
C LYS A 94 15.08 -7.30 8.78
N GLN A 95 14.73 -6.08 9.20
CA GLN A 95 15.63 -5.15 9.91
C GLN A 95 15.36 -5.06 11.41
N THR A 96 14.20 -5.51 11.89
CA THR A 96 13.83 -5.43 13.30
C THR A 96 13.56 -6.82 13.88
N ASP A 97 13.79 -6.94 15.18
CA ASP A 97 13.48 -8.14 15.97
C ASP A 97 12.04 -8.14 16.53
N TRP A 98 11.23 -7.14 16.15
CA TRP A 98 9.84 -7.01 16.60
C TRP A 98 9.02 -8.24 16.25
N ASN A 99 8.12 -8.64 17.14
CA ASN A 99 7.24 -9.77 16.90
C ASN A 99 6.19 -9.42 15.80
N VAL A 100 5.56 -10.45 15.24
CA VAL A 100 4.60 -10.27 14.12
C VAL A 100 3.40 -9.43 14.55
N SER A 101 2.98 -9.54 15.81
CA SER A 101 1.87 -8.76 16.37
C SER A 101 2.24 -7.28 16.48
N GLU A 102 3.43 -6.95 16.99
CA GLU A 102 3.96 -5.59 17.08
C GLU A 102 4.05 -4.93 15.71
N ILE A 103 4.55 -5.65 14.71
CA ILE A 103 4.59 -5.16 13.32
C ILE A 103 3.18 -4.91 12.78
N ALA A 104 2.22 -5.80 13.08
CA ALA A 104 0.83 -5.62 12.68
C ALA A 104 0.23 -4.33 13.28
N TYR A 105 0.41 -4.12 14.60
CA TYR A 105 -0.09 -2.93 15.28
C TYR A 105 0.61 -1.65 14.82
N ALA A 106 1.92 -1.69 14.60
CA ALA A 106 2.68 -0.56 14.07
C ALA A 106 2.21 -0.15 12.66
N LEU A 107 1.87 -1.12 11.82
CA LEU A 107 1.27 -0.89 10.50
C LEU A 107 -0.23 -0.49 10.57
N GLY A 108 -0.76 -0.27 11.77
CA GLY A 108 -2.11 0.21 12.02
C GLY A 108 -3.20 -0.84 11.83
N PHE A 109 -2.86 -2.14 11.84
CA PHE A 109 -3.86 -3.21 11.87
C PHE A 109 -4.44 -3.34 13.29
N THR A 110 -5.78 -3.44 13.38
CA THR A 110 -6.47 -3.69 14.65
C THR A 110 -6.24 -5.12 15.12
N GLU A 111 -6.13 -6.07 14.19
CA GLU A 111 -6.02 -7.50 14.46
C GLU A 111 -4.85 -8.11 13.70
N VAL A 112 -4.06 -8.94 14.39
CA VAL A 112 -2.92 -9.66 13.82
C VAL A 112 -3.36 -10.62 12.71
N THR A 113 -4.55 -11.22 12.84
CA THR A 113 -5.13 -12.10 11.82
C THR A 113 -5.35 -11.37 10.49
N HIS A 114 -5.82 -10.12 10.52
CA HIS A 114 -5.99 -9.31 9.31
C HIS A 114 -4.64 -9.01 8.63
N PHE A 115 -3.60 -8.72 9.42
CA PHE A 115 -2.25 -8.55 8.90
C PHE A 115 -1.72 -9.84 8.26
N ASN A 116 -1.87 -10.98 8.93
CA ASN A 116 -1.41 -12.27 8.42
C ASN A 116 -2.09 -12.60 7.08
N ASN A 117 -3.40 -12.42 6.97
CA ASN A 117 -4.14 -12.64 5.73
C ASN A 117 -3.71 -11.67 4.62
N PHE A 118 -3.52 -10.39 4.96
CA PHE A 118 -3.02 -9.38 4.04
C PHE A 118 -1.63 -9.75 3.49
N PHE A 119 -0.69 -10.11 4.38
CA PHE A 119 0.68 -10.45 4.00
C PHE A 119 0.72 -11.75 3.21
N LYS A 120 -0.01 -12.78 3.66
CA LYS A 120 -0.13 -14.06 2.94
C LYS A 120 -0.71 -13.89 1.55
N LYS A 121 -1.74 -13.06 1.38
CA LYS A 121 -2.31 -12.78 0.05
C LYS A 121 -1.32 -12.09 -0.89
N ALA A 122 -0.40 -11.29 -0.34
CA ALA A 122 0.57 -10.54 -1.13
C ALA A 122 1.87 -11.31 -1.42
N MET A 123 2.29 -12.19 -0.51
CA MET A 123 3.57 -12.91 -0.58
C MET A 123 3.43 -14.42 -0.74
N ASN A 124 2.22 -14.95 -0.72
CA ASN A 124 1.91 -16.39 -0.68
C ASN A 124 2.56 -17.15 0.49
N MET A 125 3.04 -16.43 1.51
CA MET A 125 3.66 -17.00 2.71
C MET A 125 3.37 -16.12 3.92
N ASN A 126 3.46 -16.69 5.11
CA ASN A 126 3.14 -15.98 6.34
C ASN A 126 4.33 -15.09 6.78
N PRO A 127 4.10 -13.98 7.53
CA PRO A 127 5.18 -13.12 8.04
C PRO A 127 6.27 -13.88 8.82
N SER A 128 5.87 -14.81 9.69
CA SER A 128 6.81 -15.64 10.46
C SER A 128 7.64 -16.56 9.58
N GLN A 129 7.02 -17.14 8.54
CA GLN A 129 7.71 -18.00 7.57
C GLN A 129 8.70 -17.18 6.74
N PHE A 130 8.31 -15.96 6.32
CA PHE A 130 9.20 -15.03 5.63
C PHE A 130 10.42 -14.66 6.49
N ARG A 131 10.24 -14.42 7.80
CA ARG A 131 11.38 -14.17 8.69
C ARG A 131 12.29 -15.41 8.83
N LYS A 132 11.71 -16.60 8.93
CA LYS A 132 12.49 -17.84 9.02
C LYS A 132 13.32 -18.08 7.75
N SER A 133 12.74 -17.90 6.57
CA SER A 133 13.46 -18.06 5.30
C SER A 133 14.59 -17.02 5.14
N LEU A 134 14.44 -15.81 5.66
CA LEU A 134 15.52 -14.82 5.68
C LEU A 134 16.71 -15.27 6.55
N ASN A 135 16.44 -15.88 7.70
CA ASN A 135 17.50 -16.37 8.60
C ASN A 135 18.24 -17.58 8.03
N GLU A 136 17.53 -18.47 7.32
CA GLU A 136 18.14 -19.62 6.63
C GLU A 136 19.08 -19.16 5.50
N ASN A 137 18.67 -18.18 4.70
CA ASN A 137 19.51 -17.62 3.63
C ASN A 137 20.78 -16.93 4.13
N ARG A 138 20.80 -16.40 5.36
CA ARG A 138 22.01 -15.79 5.96
C ARG A 138 23.05 -16.84 6.36
N LYS A 139 22.65 -18.08 6.65
CA LYS A 139 23.56 -19.15 7.12
C LYS A 139 24.35 -19.85 6.02
N HIS A 140 23.99 -19.67 4.74
CA HIS A 140 24.68 -20.30 3.59
C HIS A 140 25.63 -19.35 2.84
N LYS A 141 25.86 -18.14 3.36
CA LYS A 141 26.77 -17.15 2.76
C LYS A 141 28.01 -16.90 3.64
N THR A 142 28.36 -17.83 4.52
CA THR A 142 29.59 -17.82 5.33
C THR A 142 30.35 -19.08 5.01
#